data_AF-A0A179IAS2-F1
#
_entry.id   AF-A0A179IAS2-F1
#
_cell.length_a   1.000
_cell.length_b   1.000
_cell.length_c   1.000
_cell.angle_alpha   90.00
_cell.angle_beta   90.00
_cell.angle_gamma   90.00
#
_symmetry.space_group_name_H-M   'P 1'
#
loop_
_entity.id
_entity.type
_entity.pdbx_description
1 polymer ?
#
loop_
_entity_poly.entity_id
_entity_poly.type
_entity_poly.pdbx_seq_one_letter_code
_entity_poly.pdbx_strand_id
1 'polypeptide(L)'
;MVMPWLSYYVTTKAFIKREPSVQELGVDQWGNPAINPYIRARLRNEAAALEFVAQHSTISVPQKVRLWEENGLVYLRMSLIEGAIELASVDDSLMPDAIAKVTAELEKDILPRLHGLPKTGRIGSSDLELPFIPSRRFWRAKEDREWPMKTSSSYVFCHGDLSRNNILIDPECFKIRAIIDWESAGFYPENWELPLWKANSPQEKSEMVRRANERDVGFWEGMGTDGVGEQSHG
;
A
#
# COMPACT_ATOMS: atom_id res chain seq x y z
N MET A 1 -14.30 8.20 17.75
CA MET A 1 -13.59 6.96 17.38
C MET A 1 -12.18 7.38 16.96
N VAL A 2 -11.19 7.18 17.82
CA VAL A 2 -9.79 7.55 17.53
C VAL A 2 -9.27 6.55 16.52
N MET A 3 -8.70 7.04 15.42
CA MET A 3 -8.17 6.25 14.31
C MET A 3 -6.63 6.17 14.49
N PRO A 4 -6.07 5.10 15.09
CA PRO A 4 -4.74 5.08 15.73
C PRO A 4 -3.58 4.79 14.76
N TRP A 5 -3.64 5.32 13.53
CA TRP A 5 -2.91 4.69 12.43
C TRP A 5 -1.47 5.18 12.27
N LEU A 6 -1.20 6.48 12.32
CA LEU A 6 0.12 7.09 12.11
C LEU A 6 0.13 8.54 12.62
N SER A 7 1.30 9.03 13.05
CA SER A 7 1.52 10.47 13.27
C SER A 7 2.20 11.09 12.06
N TYR A 8 1.73 12.27 11.63
CA TYR A 8 2.25 12.96 10.45
C TYR A 8 2.86 14.31 10.82
N TYR A 9 4.00 14.63 10.23
CA TYR A 9 4.59 15.96 10.26
C TYR A 9 4.80 16.44 8.83
N VAL A 10 4.15 17.55 8.50
CA VAL A 10 4.25 18.16 7.17
C VAL A 10 4.99 19.48 7.30
N THR A 11 6.01 19.65 6.48
CA THR A 11 6.76 20.90 6.33
C THR A 11 6.72 21.29 4.85
N THR A 12 7.21 22.50 4.54
CA THR A 12 7.29 22.97 3.14
C THR A 12 8.16 22.11 2.23
N LYS A 13 9.02 21.24 2.79
CA LYS A 13 9.98 20.44 2.00
C LYS A 13 9.92 18.93 2.26
N ALA A 14 9.21 18.50 3.30
CA ALA A 14 9.25 17.13 3.75
C ALA A 14 7.92 16.71 4.35
N PHE A 15 7.55 15.46 4.05
CA PHE A 15 6.49 14.73 4.68
C PHE A 15 7.11 13.63 5.54
N ILE A 16 6.74 13.57 6.82
CA ILE A 16 7.25 12.58 7.77
C ILE A 16 6.08 11.79 8.35
N LYS A 17 6.15 10.47 8.23
CA LYS A 17 5.28 9.53 8.93
C LYS A 17 6.04 8.95 10.12
N ARG A 18 5.34 8.74 11.24
CA ARG A 18 5.93 8.21 12.47
C ARG A 18 4.99 7.20 13.15
N GLU A 19 5.58 6.14 13.66
CA GLU A 19 4.95 5.22 14.61
C GLU A 19 4.47 5.99 15.85
N PRO A 20 3.18 5.93 16.22
CA PRO A 20 2.69 6.46 17.49
C PRO A 20 3.12 5.55 18.65
N SER A 21 3.48 6.14 19.79
CA SER A 21 3.85 5.40 21.01
C SER A 21 2.62 4.92 21.77
N VAL A 22 2.81 3.88 22.60
CA VAL A 22 1.75 3.37 23.48
C VAL A 22 1.28 4.43 24.47
N GLN A 23 2.19 5.29 24.95
CA GLN A 23 1.87 6.38 25.86
C GLN A 23 0.96 7.43 25.20
N GLU A 24 1.13 7.71 23.90
CA GLU A 24 0.27 8.64 23.17
C GLU A 24 -1.10 8.04 22.83
N LEU A 25 -1.14 6.75 22.49
CA LEU A 25 -2.38 6.07 22.09
C LEU A 25 -3.23 5.62 23.29
N GLY A 26 -2.59 5.30 24.42
CA GLY A 26 -3.25 4.75 25.59
C GLY A 26 -3.90 3.39 25.34
N VAL A 27 -5.11 3.24 25.86
CA VAL A 27 -5.91 2.01 25.76
C VAL A 27 -7.20 2.23 24.99
N ASP A 28 -7.70 1.18 24.36
CA ASP A 28 -8.99 1.17 23.70
C ASP A 28 -10.17 1.09 24.69
N GLN A 29 -11.40 1.12 24.16
CA GLN A 29 -12.63 1.06 24.97
C GLN A 29 -12.79 -0.22 25.81
N TRP A 30 -11.94 -1.23 25.60
CA TRP A 30 -11.92 -2.48 26.35
C TRP A 30 -10.68 -2.61 27.25
N GLY A 31 -9.88 -1.54 27.38
CA GLY A 31 -8.69 -1.51 28.24
C GLY A 31 -7.44 -2.15 27.65
N ASN A 32 -7.43 -2.53 26.37
CA ASN A 32 -6.23 -3.08 25.72
C ASN A 32 -5.38 -1.96 25.10
N PRO A 33 -4.05 -2.10 24.99
CA PRO A 33 -3.23 -1.12 24.28
C PRO A 33 -3.75 -0.84 22.87
N ALA A 34 -3.95 0.43 22.52
CA ALA A 34 -4.54 0.86 21.25
C ALA A 34 -3.49 0.84 20.10
N ILE A 35 -2.84 -0.31 19.88
CA ILE A 35 -1.71 -0.47 18.95
C ILE A 35 -2.17 -1.20 17.68
N ASN A 36 -1.65 -0.79 16.51
CA ASN A 36 -1.71 -1.59 15.29
C ASN A 36 -0.34 -2.27 15.07
N PRO A 37 -0.28 -3.62 15.05
CA PRO A 37 0.97 -4.36 15.02
C PRO A 37 1.77 -4.18 13.72
N TYR A 38 1.13 -3.69 12.65
CA TYR A 38 1.78 -3.53 11.35
C TYR A 38 2.32 -2.13 11.08
N ILE A 39 2.11 -1.12 11.95
CA ILE A 39 2.55 0.27 11.65
C ILE A 39 4.04 0.31 11.37
N ARG A 40 4.85 -0.30 12.24
CA ARG A 40 6.30 -0.43 12.07
C ARG A 40 6.64 -1.07 10.74
N ALA A 41 6.07 -2.24 10.45
CA ALA A 41 6.36 -2.97 9.23
C ALA A 41 5.91 -2.19 7.97
N ARG A 42 4.78 -1.48 8.03
CA ARG A 42 4.23 -0.66 6.95
C ARG A 42 5.09 0.57 6.63
N LEU A 43 5.64 1.23 7.64
CA LEU A 43 6.60 2.32 7.44
C LEU A 43 7.88 1.84 6.73
N ARG A 44 8.39 0.66 7.14
CA ARG A 44 9.55 0.05 6.49
C ARG A 44 9.22 -0.38 5.06
N ASN A 45 8.03 -0.96 4.86
CA ASN A 45 7.55 -1.38 3.54
C ASN A 45 7.37 -0.20 2.59
N GLU A 46 6.84 0.92 3.06
CA GLU A 46 6.70 2.13 2.26
C GLU A 46 8.06 2.66 1.79
N ALA A 47 9.05 2.69 2.68
CA ALA A 47 10.42 3.08 2.32
C ALA A 47 10.99 2.16 1.22
N ALA A 48 10.88 0.84 1.42
CA ALA A 48 11.32 -0.17 0.45
C ALA A 48 10.59 -0.05 -0.89
N ALA A 49 9.28 0.18 -0.88
CA ALA A 49 8.48 0.33 -2.09
C ALA A 49 8.85 1.60 -2.87
N LEU A 50 9.00 2.74 -2.19
CA LEU A 50 9.41 4.00 -2.82
C LEU A 50 10.78 3.87 -3.50
N GLU A 51 11.76 3.30 -2.79
CA GLU A 51 13.10 3.07 -3.35
C GLU A 51 13.06 2.09 -4.51
N PHE A 52 12.31 0.99 -4.38
CA PHE A 52 12.18 -0.03 -5.41
C PHE A 52 11.55 0.51 -6.70
N VAL A 53 10.45 1.25 -6.59
CA VAL A 53 9.76 1.86 -7.75
C VAL A 53 10.64 2.92 -8.40
N ALA A 54 11.32 3.76 -7.63
CA ALA A 54 12.22 4.79 -8.15
C ALA A 54 13.45 4.20 -8.87
N GLN A 55 13.96 3.05 -8.43
CA GLN A 55 15.10 2.38 -9.06
C GLN A 55 14.75 1.65 -10.36
N HIS A 56 13.53 1.12 -10.46
CA HIS A 56 13.15 0.19 -11.53
C HIS A 56 12.10 0.74 -12.50
N SER A 57 11.64 1.98 -12.32
CA SER A 57 10.66 2.60 -13.21
C SER A 57 10.87 4.11 -13.33
N THR A 58 10.10 4.71 -14.23
CA THR A 58 9.96 6.16 -14.36
C THR A 58 8.70 6.69 -13.68
N ILE A 59 8.01 5.86 -12.90
CA ILE A 59 6.82 6.27 -12.16
C ILE A 59 7.26 7.30 -11.12
N SER A 60 6.63 8.48 -11.15
CA SER A 60 6.93 9.54 -10.21
C SER A 60 6.42 9.16 -8.82
N VAL A 61 7.33 9.11 -7.86
CA VAL A 61 7.06 8.81 -6.44
C VAL A 61 7.85 9.78 -5.56
N PRO A 62 7.43 10.01 -4.29
CA PRO A 62 8.21 10.75 -3.31
C PRO A 62 9.67 10.30 -3.24
N GLN A 63 10.58 11.26 -3.24
CA GLN A 63 12.04 11.04 -3.24
C GLN A 63 12.64 11.35 -1.88
N LYS A 64 13.98 11.29 -1.77
CA LYS A 64 14.73 11.61 -0.54
C LYS A 64 14.23 10.81 0.67
N VAL A 65 13.93 9.54 0.41
CA VAL A 65 13.49 8.57 1.41
C VAL A 65 14.55 8.46 2.50
N ARG A 66 14.14 8.59 3.75
CA ARG A 66 14.98 8.36 4.92
C ARG A 66 14.16 7.67 5.99
N LEU A 67 14.58 6.47 6.33
CA LEU A 67 14.02 5.67 7.41
C LEU A 67 14.99 5.72 8.61
N TRP A 68 14.50 5.98 9.81
CA TRP A 68 15.31 5.90 11.02
C TRP A 68 14.47 5.49 12.23
N GLU A 69 15.16 5.09 13.30
CA GLU A 69 14.55 4.86 14.60
C GLU A 69 15.06 5.89 15.60
N GLU A 70 14.16 6.42 16.42
CA GLU A 70 14.49 7.32 17.51
C GLU A 70 13.53 7.04 18.67
N ASN A 71 14.08 6.84 19.88
CA ASN A 71 13.33 6.48 21.09
C ASN A 71 12.43 5.24 20.91
N GLY A 72 12.87 4.26 20.11
CA GLY A 72 12.13 3.02 19.86
C GLY A 72 10.96 3.15 18.89
N LEU A 73 10.75 4.32 18.28
CA LEU A 73 9.72 4.57 17.27
C LEU A 73 10.35 4.66 15.88
N VAL A 74 9.66 4.12 14.87
CA VAL A 74 10.07 4.24 13.46
C VAL A 74 9.57 5.55 12.85
N TYR A 75 10.45 6.20 12.10
CA TYR A 75 10.16 7.41 11.33
C TYR A 75 10.52 7.19 9.86
N LEU A 76 9.65 7.67 8.98
CA LEU A 76 9.86 7.70 7.54
C LEU A 76 9.70 9.13 7.04
N ARG A 77 10.76 9.69 6.44
CA ARG A 77 10.74 10.98 5.76
C ARG A 77 10.82 10.78 4.26
N MET A 78 10.10 11.61 3.52
CA MET A 78 10.17 11.72 2.06
C MET A 78 9.93 13.17 1.63
N SER A 79 10.21 13.48 0.36
CA SER A 79 9.91 14.79 -0.24
C SER A 79 8.41 14.97 -0.45
N LEU A 80 7.92 16.18 -0.22
CA LEU A 80 6.59 16.57 -0.71
C LEU A 80 6.61 16.74 -2.24
N ILE A 81 5.49 16.49 -2.90
CA ILE A 81 5.32 16.76 -4.33
C ILE A 81 4.71 18.15 -4.48
N GLU A 82 5.51 19.10 -4.95
CA GLU A 82 5.10 20.50 -5.10
C GLU A 82 4.22 20.69 -6.35
N GLY A 83 3.25 21.62 -6.26
CA GLY A 83 2.39 22.01 -7.37
C GLY A 83 1.37 20.96 -7.80
N ALA A 84 1.12 19.94 -6.98
CA ALA A 84 0.13 18.90 -7.24
C ALA A 84 -0.94 18.89 -6.14
N ILE A 85 -2.14 18.41 -6.48
CA ILE A 85 -3.24 18.17 -5.54
C ILE A 85 -3.63 16.70 -5.57
N GLU A 86 -4.23 16.19 -4.50
CA GLU A 86 -4.87 14.88 -4.54
C GLU A 86 -6.01 14.90 -5.56
N LEU A 87 -6.17 13.82 -6.34
CA LEU A 87 -7.34 13.66 -7.22
C LEU A 87 -8.65 13.75 -6.42
N ALA A 88 -8.65 13.33 -5.16
CA ALA A 88 -9.81 13.47 -4.26
C ALA A 88 -10.19 14.92 -3.95
N SER A 89 -9.30 15.88 -4.19
CA SER A 89 -9.51 17.32 -3.94
C SER A 89 -9.98 18.08 -5.18
N VAL A 90 -10.19 17.42 -6.32
CA VAL A 90 -10.73 18.04 -7.53
C VAL A 90 -12.20 18.41 -7.30
N ASP A 91 -12.61 19.59 -7.78
CA ASP A 91 -14.01 20.01 -7.75
C ASP A 91 -14.94 18.99 -8.41
N ASP A 92 -16.11 18.76 -7.80
CA ASP A 92 -17.08 17.76 -8.27
C ASP A 92 -17.48 17.95 -9.74
N SER A 93 -17.55 19.20 -10.21
CA SER A 93 -17.89 19.51 -11.62
C SER A 93 -16.80 19.09 -12.61
N LEU A 94 -15.54 18.98 -12.17
CA LEU A 94 -14.39 18.61 -13.00
C LEU A 94 -13.98 17.15 -12.80
N MET A 95 -14.41 16.52 -11.71
CA MET A 95 -14.08 15.14 -11.35
C MET A 95 -14.30 14.13 -12.50
N PRO A 96 -15.38 14.16 -13.29
CA PRO A 96 -15.55 13.21 -14.40
C PRO A 96 -14.43 13.28 -15.45
N ASP A 97 -13.99 14.51 -15.80
CA ASP A 97 -12.93 14.72 -16.79
C ASP A 97 -11.55 14.37 -16.20
N ALA A 98 -11.32 14.70 -14.93
CA ALA A 98 -10.11 14.29 -14.20
C ALA A 98 -9.98 12.76 -14.12
N ILE A 99 -11.06 12.06 -13.77
CA ILE A 99 -11.09 10.59 -13.70
C ILE A 99 -10.84 9.98 -15.08
N ALA A 100 -11.40 10.54 -16.15
CA ALA A 100 -11.16 10.06 -17.50
C ALA A 100 -9.67 10.17 -17.89
N LYS A 101 -9.04 11.33 -17.66
CA LYS A 101 -7.61 11.55 -17.96
C LYS A 101 -6.70 10.70 -17.10
N VAL A 102 -6.93 10.65 -15.79
CA VAL A 102 -6.15 9.82 -14.86
C VAL A 102 -6.29 8.34 -15.20
N THR A 103 -7.50 7.86 -15.50
CA THR A 103 -7.71 6.46 -15.90
C THR A 103 -6.93 6.12 -17.16
N ALA A 104 -6.97 7.00 -18.17
CA ALA A 104 -6.22 6.79 -19.40
C ALA A 104 -4.69 6.73 -19.15
N GLU A 105 -4.14 7.59 -18.30
CA GLU A 105 -2.72 7.57 -17.94
C GLU A 105 -2.34 6.34 -17.10
N LEU A 106 -3.16 5.97 -16.12
CA LEU A 106 -2.95 4.76 -15.31
C LEU A 106 -2.94 3.50 -16.17
N GLU A 107 -3.95 3.31 -17.01
CA GLU A 107 -4.10 2.08 -17.80
C GLU A 107 -3.08 1.99 -18.95
N LYS A 108 -2.72 3.13 -19.57
CA LYS A 108 -1.80 3.15 -20.71
C LYS A 108 -0.32 3.13 -20.31
N ASP A 109 0.03 3.70 -19.16
CA ASP A 109 1.44 3.93 -18.81
C ASP A 109 1.82 3.38 -17.43
N ILE A 110 1.11 3.79 -16.38
CA ILE A 110 1.56 3.51 -15.01
C ILE A 110 1.40 2.04 -14.61
N LEU A 111 0.21 1.46 -14.78
CA LEU A 111 -0.07 0.07 -14.39
C LEU A 111 0.78 -0.94 -15.18
N PRO A 112 0.95 -0.83 -16.52
CA PRO A 112 1.85 -1.72 -17.24
C PRO A 112 3.30 -1.66 -16.75
N ARG A 113 3.82 -0.47 -16.42
CA ARG A 113 5.17 -0.33 -15.84
C ARG A 113 5.26 -0.92 -14.45
N LEU A 114 4.24 -0.68 -13.62
CA LEU A 114 4.20 -1.16 -12.25
C LEU A 114 4.14 -2.70 -12.21
N HIS A 115 3.25 -3.30 -13.00
CA HIS A 115 3.11 -4.74 -13.08
C HIS A 115 4.30 -5.42 -13.77
N GLY A 116 5.05 -4.67 -14.59
CA GLY A 116 6.28 -5.10 -15.26
C GLY A 116 7.56 -4.99 -14.43
N LEU A 117 7.49 -4.54 -13.18
CA LEU A 117 8.67 -4.46 -12.29
C LEU A 117 9.31 -5.84 -12.04
N PRO A 118 10.63 -5.89 -11.75
CA PRO A 118 11.32 -7.15 -11.47
C PRO A 118 10.65 -7.95 -10.34
N LYS A 119 10.36 -9.22 -10.60
CA LYS A 119 9.59 -10.06 -9.67
C LYS A 119 10.48 -10.70 -8.61
N THR A 120 10.00 -10.77 -7.38
CA THR A 120 10.65 -11.51 -6.29
C THR A 120 10.24 -12.98 -6.22
N GLY A 121 9.15 -13.36 -6.89
CA GLY A 121 8.60 -14.73 -6.86
C GLY A 121 7.88 -15.10 -5.56
N ARG A 122 7.74 -14.17 -4.61
CA ARG A 122 7.02 -14.37 -3.35
C ARG A 122 6.00 -13.25 -3.12
N ILE A 123 4.97 -13.53 -2.33
CA ILE A 123 3.95 -12.55 -1.98
C ILE A 123 4.50 -11.53 -0.95
N GLY A 124 4.09 -10.26 -1.07
CA GLY A 124 4.46 -9.21 -0.10
C GLY A 124 5.58 -8.28 -0.56
N SER A 125 6.35 -7.74 0.39
CA SER A 125 7.26 -6.61 0.17
C SER A 125 8.35 -6.87 -0.90
N SER A 126 8.79 -5.79 -1.56
CA SER A 126 10.02 -5.74 -2.35
C SER A 126 11.29 -5.94 -1.52
N ASP A 127 11.26 -5.65 -0.23
CA ASP A 127 12.34 -5.97 0.70
C ASP A 127 12.16 -7.41 1.24
N LEU A 128 13.12 -8.27 0.91
CA LEU A 128 13.09 -9.69 1.27
C LEU A 128 13.19 -9.95 2.78
N GLU A 129 13.77 -9.02 3.52
CA GLU A 129 13.98 -9.11 4.97
C GLU A 129 12.73 -8.71 5.77
N LEU A 130 11.76 -8.03 5.15
CA LEU A 130 10.52 -7.66 5.83
C LEU A 130 9.59 -8.88 5.97
N PRO A 131 8.89 -8.99 7.13
CA PRO A 131 7.86 -9.99 7.30
C PRO A 131 6.72 -9.76 6.31
N PHE A 132 5.93 -10.79 6.04
CA PHE A 132 4.72 -10.61 5.25
C PHE A 132 3.74 -9.68 5.98
N ILE A 133 3.33 -8.61 5.29
CA ILE A 133 2.33 -7.66 5.77
C ILE A 133 1.04 -7.94 4.99
N PRO A 134 -0.04 -8.39 5.65
CA PRO A 134 -1.30 -8.61 4.96
C PRO A 134 -1.84 -7.29 4.42
N SER A 135 -2.48 -7.36 3.25
CA SER A 135 -3.31 -6.24 2.77
C SER A 135 -4.33 -5.89 3.86
N ARG A 136 -4.59 -4.59 4.05
CA ARG A 136 -5.49 -4.05 5.08
C ARG A 136 -6.89 -4.69 5.01
N ARG A 137 -7.31 -5.18 3.84
CA ARG A 137 -8.61 -5.84 3.65
C ARG A 137 -8.70 -7.22 4.30
N PHE A 138 -7.59 -7.90 4.59
CA PHE A 138 -7.61 -9.25 5.17
C PHE A 138 -7.46 -9.27 6.68
N TRP A 139 -6.72 -8.30 7.24
CA TRP A 139 -6.50 -8.24 8.68
C TRP A 139 -7.65 -7.53 9.39
N ARG A 140 -8.20 -8.19 10.41
CA ARG A 140 -9.14 -7.57 11.35
C ARG A 140 -8.40 -7.04 12.57
N ALA A 141 -8.85 -5.91 13.11
CA ALA A 141 -8.23 -5.34 14.31
C ALA A 141 -8.13 -6.38 15.43
N LYS A 142 -6.92 -6.54 16.00
CA LYS A 142 -6.56 -7.51 17.04
C LYS A 142 -6.51 -8.98 16.60
N GLU A 143 -6.56 -9.27 15.30
CA GLU A 143 -6.23 -10.61 14.80
C GLU A 143 -4.72 -10.85 14.92
N ASP A 144 -4.35 -12.01 15.44
CA ASP A 144 -2.98 -12.50 15.64
C ASP A 144 -2.60 -13.63 14.65
N ARG A 145 -3.41 -13.80 13.60
CA ARG A 145 -3.19 -14.80 12.56
C ARG A 145 -1.79 -14.69 11.96
N GLU A 146 -1.12 -15.83 11.89
CA GLU A 146 0.06 -16.00 11.06
C GLU A 146 -0.35 -16.20 9.59
N TRP A 147 0.25 -15.39 8.71
CA TRP A 147 -0.04 -15.41 7.28
C TRP A 147 1.00 -16.28 6.57
N PRO A 148 0.59 -17.32 5.82
CA PRO A 148 1.55 -18.19 5.14
C PRO A 148 2.25 -17.43 4.01
N MET A 149 3.58 -17.58 3.93
CA MET A 149 4.34 -17.13 2.77
C MET A 149 3.96 -17.99 1.56
N LYS A 150 3.54 -17.35 0.46
CA LYS A 150 3.22 -18.02 -0.81
C LYS A 150 4.15 -17.53 -1.91
N THR A 151 4.51 -18.43 -2.82
CA THR A 151 5.38 -18.14 -3.96
C THR A 151 4.65 -18.31 -5.27
N SER A 152 4.88 -17.40 -6.21
CA SER A 152 4.40 -17.52 -7.59
C SER A 152 5.18 -16.58 -8.50
N SER A 153 5.48 -17.04 -9.71
CA SER A 153 6.01 -16.20 -10.79
C SER A 153 4.95 -15.30 -11.43
N SER A 154 3.66 -15.56 -11.15
CA SER A 154 2.54 -14.75 -11.67
C SER A 154 2.30 -13.47 -10.89
N TYR A 155 2.88 -13.32 -9.69
CA TYR A 155 2.69 -12.09 -8.92
C TYR A 155 3.32 -10.90 -9.62
N VAL A 156 2.62 -9.77 -9.52
CA VAL A 156 3.02 -8.47 -10.05
C VAL A 156 3.10 -7.48 -8.90
N PHE A 157 3.88 -6.41 -9.06
CA PHE A 157 3.95 -5.38 -8.03
C PHE A 157 2.68 -4.53 -8.07
N CYS A 158 1.96 -4.48 -6.96
CA CYS A 158 0.74 -3.69 -6.77
C CYS A 158 1.01 -2.58 -5.74
N HIS A 159 0.32 -1.45 -5.89
CA HIS A 159 0.21 -0.39 -4.90
C HIS A 159 -0.62 -0.81 -3.67
N GLY A 160 -1.73 -1.53 -3.89
CA GLY A 160 -2.56 -2.11 -2.82
C GLY A 160 -3.58 -1.16 -2.16
N ASP A 161 -3.49 0.15 -2.39
CA ASP A 161 -4.56 1.14 -2.12
C ASP A 161 -4.53 2.30 -3.13
N LEU A 162 -4.62 2.01 -4.44
CA LEU A 162 -4.58 3.04 -5.49
C LEU A 162 -5.90 3.82 -5.58
N SER A 163 -6.17 4.64 -4.56
CA SER A 163 -7.38 5.47 -4.44
C SER A 163 -7.13 6.93 -4.78
N ARG A 164 -8.21 7.74 -4.91
CA ARG A 164 -8.12 9.15 -5.31
C ARG A 164 -7.24 10.00 -4.38
N ASN A 165 -7.09 9.62 -3.11
CA ASN A 165 -6.20 10.32 -2.15
C ASN A 165 -4.72 10.03 -2.40
N ASN A 166 -4.41 8.93 -3.07
CA ASN A 166 -3.05 8.45 -3.27
C ASN A 166 -2.50 8.77 -4.67
N ILE A 167 -3.28 9.49 -5.48
CA ILE A 167 -2.90 9.95 -6.82
C ILE A 167 -2.82 11.47 -6.78
N LEU A 168 -1.61 12.00 -6.92
CA LEU A 168 -1.38 13.43 -7.02
C LEU A 168 -1.39 13.84 -8.49
N ILE A 169 -2.15 14.87 -8.82
CA ILE A 169 -2.32 15.37 -10.17
C ILE A 169 -1.98 16.85 -10.28
N ASP A 170 -1.68 17.27 -11.49
CA ASP A 170 -1.60 18.67 -11.88
C ASP A 170 -3.02 19.26 -11.90
N PRO A 171 -3.30 20.35 -11.16
CA PRO A 171 -4.65 20.89 -11.05
C PRO A 171 -5.18 21.51 -12.35
N GLU A 172 -4.30 21.88 -13.29
CA GLU A 172 -4.70 22.53 -14.55
C GLU A 172 -5.01 21.51 -15.66
N CYS A 173 -4.21 20.43 -15.74
CA CYS A 173 -4.31 19.46 -16.84
C CYS A 173 -4.71 18.04 -16.41
N PHE A 174 -4.81 17.77 -15.10
CA PHE A 174 -5.09 16.46 -14.51
C PHE A 174 -4.08 15.36 -14.82
N LYS A 175 -2.88 15.73 -15.29
CA LYS A 175 -1.77 14.79 -15.49
C LYS A 175 -1.28 14.28 -14.13
N ILE A 176 -1.02 12.97 -14.02
CA ILE A 176 -0.46 12.38 -12.80
C ILE A 176 0.94 12.95 -12.55
N ARG A 177 1.13 13.53 -11.37
CA ARG A 177 2.39 14.10 -10.90
C ARG A 177 3.15 13.15 -10.00
N ALA A 178 2.45 12.34 -9.21
CA ALA A 178 3.04 11.27 -8.41
C ALA A 178 1.97 10.30 -7.88
N ILE A 179 2.40 9.10 -7.50
CA ILE A 179 1.64 8.19 -6.63
C ILE A 179 2.30 8.16 -5.26
N ILE A 180 1.50 8.21 -4.20
CA ILE A 180 1.95 8.29 -2.81
C ILE A 180 1.30 7.19 -1.95
N ASP A 181 1.74 7.04 -0.71
CA ASP A 181 1.16 6.11 0.27
C ASP A 181 1.37 4.62 -0.08
N TRP A 182 2.64 4.26 -0.31
CA TRP A 182 3.08 2.93 -0.76
C TRP A 182 3.20 1.88 0.37
N GLU A 183 2.70 2.16 1.56
CA GLU A 183 2.84 1.27 2.74
C GLU A 183 2.15 -0.11 2.59
N SER A 184 1.20 -0.22 1.66
CA SER A 184 0.49 -1.47 1.35
C SER A 184 0.99 -2.14 0.06
N ALA A 185 2.03 -1.60 -0.56
CA ALA A 185 2.55 -2.10 -1.82
C ALA A 185 3.34 -3.40 -1.65
N GLY A 186 3.38 -4.20 -2.72
CA GLY A 186 4.05 -5.49 -2.73
C GLY A 186 3.66 -6.35 -3.92
N PHE A 187 4.22 -7.54 -4.01
CA PHE A 187 3.93 -8.54 -5.02
C PHE A 187 2.67 -9.33 -4.65
N TYR A 188 1.66 -9.27 -5.51
CA TYR A 188 0.35 -9.92 -5.31
C TYR A 188 -0.21 -10.43 -6.65
N PRO A 189 -1.29 -11.25 -6.64
CA PRO A 189 -2.08 -11.50 -7.84
C PRO A 189 -2.55 -10.18 -8.48
N GLU A 190 -2.47 -10.05 -9.80
CA GLU A 190 -2.79 -8.80 -10.52
C GLU A 190 -4.19 -8.26 -10.21
N ASN A 191 -5.17 -9.14 -10.06
CA ASN A 191 -6.56 -8.77 -9.73
C ASN A 191 -6.74 -8.21 -8.30
N TRP A 192 -5.68 -8.15 -7.49
CA TRP A 192 -5.68 -7.52 -6.17
C TRP A 192 -5.44 -6.00 -6.27
N GLU A 193 -4.92 -5.50 -7.38
CA GLU A 193 -4.90 -4.05 -7.65
C GLU A 193 -6.32 -3.60 -8.03
N LEU A 194 -7.03 -3.05 -7.05
CA LEU A 194 -8.39 -2.59 -7.25
C LEU A 194 -8.40 -1.21 -7.90
N PRO A 195 -9.35 -0.92 -8.81
CA PRO A 195 -9.47 0.40 -9.43
C PRO A 195 -10.14 1.42 -8.50
N LEU A 196 -9.61 1.58 -7.28
CA LEU A 196 -10.25 2.37 -6.21
C LEU A 196 -10.36 3.86 -6.56
N TRP A 197 -9.54 4.36 -7.49
CA TRP A 197 -9.69 5.71 -8.02
C TRP A 197 -11.03 5.93 -8.76
N LYS A 198 -11.68 4.87 -9.25
CA LYS A 198 -12.99 4.96 -9.92
C LYS A 198 -14.16 5.07 -8.94
N ALA A 199 -13.97 4.79 -7.65
CA ALA A 199 -15.05 4.85 -6.66
C ALA A 199 -15.55 6.30 -6.46
N ASN A 200 -16.86 6.52 -6.54
CA ASN A 200 -17.49 7.84 -6.44
C ASN A 200 -17.75 8.29 -5.00
N SER A 201 -17.59 7.39 -4.04
CA SER A 201 -17.79 7.68 -2.61
C SER A 201 -16.94 6.77 -1.73
N PRO A 202 -16.70 7.16 -0.47
CA PRO A 202 -16.11 6.27 0.53
C PRO A 202 -16.90 4.95 0.71
N GLN A 203 -18.23 5.00 0.58
CA GLN A 203 -19.09 3.83 0.67
C GLN A 203 -18.86 2.87 -0.51
N GLU A 204 -18.75 3.39 -1.73
CA GLU A 204 -18.43 2.59 -2.91
C GLU A 204 -17.02 2.00 -2.82
N LYS A 205 -16.02 2.78 -2.38
CA LYS A 205 -14.66 2.27 -2.10
C LYS A 205 -14.71 1.10 -1.11
N SER A 206 -15.45 1.26 -0.01
CA SER A 206 -15.60 0.23 1.03
C SER A 206 -16.27 -1.03 0.50
N GLU A 207 -17.29 -0.89 -0.34
CA GLU A 207 -17.98 -2.00 -0.98
C GLU A 207 -17.08 -2.75 -1.98
N MET A 208 -16.28 -2.04 -2.77
CA MET A 208 -15.28 -2.65 -3.65
C MET A 208 -14.27 -3.48 -2.85
N VAL A 209 -13.75 -2.92 -1.75
CA VAL A 209 -12.81 -3.61 -0.85
C VAL A 209 -13.47 -4.83 -0.20
N ARG A 210 -14.72 -4.72 0.25
CA ARG A 210 -15.49 -5.83 0.84
C ARG A 210 -15.68 -6.98 -0.14
N ARG A 211 -16.16 -6.70 -1.36
CA ARG A 211 -16.33 -7.72 -2.42
C ARG A 211 -15.01 -8.40 -2.77
N ALA A 212 -13.93 -7.63 -2.82
CA ALA A 212 -12.61 -8.18 -3.10
C ALA A 212 -12.08 -9.04 -1.94
N ASN A 213 -12.36 -8.68 -0.68
CA ASN A 213 -12.10 -9.55 0.47
C ASN A 213 -12.88 -10.88 0.34
N GLU A 214 -14.18 -10.82 0.07
CA GLU A 214 -15.02 -12.03 -0.07
C GLU A 214 -14.55 -12.96 -1.19
N ARG A 215 -14.11 -12.38 -2.30
CA ARG A 215 -13.53 -13.13 -3.42
C ARG A 215 -12.19 -13.77 -3.08
N ASP A 216 -11.32 -13.03 -2.38
CA ASP A 216 -9.91 -13.41 -2.22
C ASP A 216 -9.60 -14.08 -0.87
N VAL A 217 -10.54 -14.13 0.09
CA VAL A 217 -10.29 -14.69 1.43
C VAL A 217 -9.86 -16.17 1.37
N GLY A 218 -10.45 -16.93 0.45
CA GLY A 218 -10.11 -18.34 0.21
C GLY A 218 -8.69 -18.55 -0.35
N PHE A 219 -8.01 -17.51 -0.85
CA PHE A 219 -6.60 -17.59 -1.27
C PHE A 219 -5.69 -18.08 -0.13
N TRP A 220 -6.07 -17.78 1.10
CA TRP A 220 -5.34 -18.13 2.31
C TRP A 220 -5.70 -19.51 2.86
N GLU A 221 -6.69 -20.18 2.27
CA GLU A 221 -7.08 -21.55 2.59
C GLU A 221 -6.31 -22.48 1.64
N GLY A 222 -5.57 -23.45 2.20
CA GLY A 222 -4.79 -24.41 1.40
C GLY A 222 -3.36 -23.96 1.04
N MET A 223 -2.39 -24.58 1.73
CA MET A 223 -1.08 -25.07 1.27
C MET A 223 -0.36 -25.61 2.51
N GLY A 224 -0.92 -26.68 3.07
CA GLY A 224 -0.13 -27.68 3.78
C GLY A 224 0.17 -28.76 2.75
N THR A 225 1.44 -29.14 2.65
CA THR A 225 2.00 -30.25 1.84
C THR A 225 1.94 -30.10 0.33
N ASP A 226 3.10 -29.78 -0.27
CA ASP A 226 3.55 -30.38 -1.53
C ASP A 226 5.08 -30.30 -1.58
N GLY A 227 5.75 -31.46 -1.55
CA GLY A 227 7.19 -31.53 -1.86
C GLY A 227 8.08 -32.44 -1.00
N VAL A 228 7.61 -33.55 -0.45
CA VAL A 228 8.51 -34.70 -0.20
C VAL A 228 8.26 -35.70 -1.32
N GLY A 229 9.03 -35.56 -2.40
CA GLY A 229 9.15 -36.63 -3.38
C GLY A 229 9.87 -37.79 -2.71
N GLU A 230 9.12 -38.85 -2.38
CA GLU A 230 9.68 -40.16 -2.11
C GLU A 230 10.54 -40.59 -3.30
N GLN A 231 11.86 -40.61 -3.09
CA GLN A 231 12.73 -41.48 -3.86
C GLN A 231 12.57 -42.89 -3.29
N SER A 232 11.70 -43.69 -3.90
CA SER A 232 11.75 -45.14 -3.73
C SER A 232 12.97 -45.69 -4.49
N HIS A 233 14.00 -46.05 -3.72
CA HIS A 233 14.95 -47.08 -4.12
C HIS A 233 14.33 -48.45 -3.78
N GLY A 234 14.26 -49.34 -4.76
CA GLY A 234 13.80 -50.73 -4.59
C GLY A 234 13.31 -51.32 -5.89
#